data_AF-A0A498JLH8-F1
#
_entry.id   AF-A0A498JLH8-F1
#
_cell.length_a   1.000
_cell.length_b   1.000
_cell.length_c   1.000
_cell.angle_alpha   90.00
_cell.angle_beta   90.00
_cell.angle_gamma   90.00
#
_symmetry.space_group_name_H-M   'P 1'
#
loop_
_entity.id
_entity.type
_entity.pdbx_description
1 polymer ?
#
loop_
_entity_poly.entity_id
_entity_poly.type
_entity_poly.pdbx_seq_one_letter_code
_entity_poly.pdbx_strand_id
1 'polypeptide(L)'
;MVTPCVTDDASKVGLLKSLPHADTKLLLFQADIYDPQEFEPAIEGCEFVFHVATPMQHNNLSSQYKDTAEAAVAGVRIIADSCIRSQTVKRLIYTASVLAASPRTEDGAGFKPYLDESCWTPLDVSFPHGTDFTMGYIVSKTLAENAVLSYNVIDGGKLEVVTLPCGLVGGETLLPILPPTVGVVLSQLTGDSNGYNSLKFMQEVIGSVPLVHIEDVCRAHIFCMEQPSMRGRFCCAVASPSIKEIAACFQENYPEYKIAKEFAEGLEGGIKCDLLSW
;
A
#
# COMPACT_ATOMS: atom_id res chain seq x y z
N MET A 1 -17.67 -6.11 3.73
CA MET A 1 -16.37 -6.41 3.07
C MET A 1 -16.64 -6.82 1.64
N VAL A 2 -15.84 -6.34 0.70
CA VAL A 2 -16.02 -6.59 -0.73
C VAL A 2 -14.94 -7.54 -1.24
N THR A 3 -15.31 -8.51 -2.07
CA THR A 3 -14.41 -9.52 -2.63
C THR A 3 -14.66 -9.70 -4.14
N PRO A 4 -13.62 -9.92 -4.96
CA PRO A 4 -13.77 -10.04 -6.43
C PRO A 4 -14.38 -11.37 -6.89
N CYS A 5 -14.95 -12.17 -5.98
CA CYS A 5 -15.35 -13.53 -6.28
C CYS A 5 -16.73 -13.83 -5.72
N VAL A 6 -17.34 -14.88 -6.27
CA VAL A 6 -18.60 -15.43 -5.76
C VAL A 6 -18.44 -15.65 -4.27
N THR A 7 -19.38 -15.13 -3.49
CA THR A 7 -19.36 -15.11 -2.02
C THR A 7 -19.41 -16.51 -1.39
N ASP A 8 -19.51 -17.56 -2.20
CA ASP A 8 -19.49 -18.98 -1.84
C ASP A 8 -18.19 -19.71 -2.23
N ASP A 9 -17.21 -19.04 -2.84
CA ASP A 9 -15.88 -19.63 -3.12
C ASP A 9 -15.10 -19.82 -1.81
N ALA A 10 -15.22 -21.00 -1.22
CA ALA A 10 -14.61 -21.36 0.06
C ALA A 10 -13.10 -21.14 0.10
N SER A 11 -12.40 -21.24 -1.05
CA SER A 11 -10.95 -21.00 -1.11
C SER A 11 -10.58 -19.54 -0.88
N LYS A 12 -11.50 -18.61 -1.12
CA LYS A 12 -11.28 -17.16 -1.02
C LYS A 12 -11.93 -16.55 0.19
N VAL A 13 -13.15 -16.97 0.53
CA VAL A 13 -13.90 -16.41 1.65
C VAL A 13 -13.87 -17.26 2.92
N GLY A 14 -13.34 -18.49 2.85
CA GLY A 14 -13.32 -19.43 3.97
C GLY A 14 -12.61 -18.87 5.20
N LEU A 15 -11.44 -18.26 5.03
CA LEU A 15 -10.71 -17.59 6.10
C LEU A 15 -11.56 -16.49 6.75
N LEU A 16 -12.22 -15.66 5.94
CA LEU A 16 -13.03 -14.54 6.42
C LEU A 16 -14.25 -15.04 7.21
N LYS A 17 -14.93 -16.08 6.71
CA LYS A 17 -16.06 -16.74 7.39
C LYS A 17 -15.63 -17.47 8.66
N SER A 18 -14.35 -17.84 8.81
CA SER A 18 -13.81 -18.45 10.04
C SER A 18 -13.41 -17.47 11.14
N LEU A 19 -13.40 -16.16 10.84
CA LEU A 19 -13.04 -15.15 11.84
C LEU A 19 -14.10 -15.10 12.97
N PRO A 20 -13.70 -14.77 14.20
CA PRO A 20 -14.66 -14.61 15.30
C PRO A 20 -15.79 -13.65 14.94
N HIS A 21 -17.04 -14.06 15.20
CA HIS A 21 -18.26 -13.30 14.93
C HIS A 21 -18.55 -13.00 13.45
N ALA A 22 -17.90 -13.67 12.49
CA ALA A 22 -18.16 -13.44 11.07
C ALA A 22 -19.62 -13.72 10.68
N ASP A 23 -20.27 -14.70 11.30
CA ASP A 23 -21.67 -15.05 11.11
C ASP A 23 -22.67 -13.93 11.46
N THR A 24 -22.25 -12.97 12.29
CA THR A 24 -23.10 -11.87 12.78
C THR A 24 -22.60 -10.47 12.43
N LYS A 25 -21.30 -10.31 12.18
CA LYS A 25 -20.65 -9.01 11.95
C LYS A 25 -19.97 -8.87 10.59
N LEU A 26 -19.96 -9.91 9.75
CA LEU A 26 -19.36 -9.87 8.42
C LEU A 26 -20.41 -10.09 7.33
N LEU A 27 -20.61 -9.06 6.52
CA LEU A 27 -21.35 -9.13 5.26
C LEU A 27 -20.36 -9.12 4.09
N LEU A 28 -20.50 -10.07 3.18
CA LEU A 28 -19.69 -10.21 1.99
C LEU A 28 -20.46 -9.73 0.76
N PHE A 29 -19.84 -8.86 -0.02
CA PHE A 29 -20.34 -8.38 -1.30
C PHE A 29 -19.37 -8.79 -2.40
N GLN A 30 -19.90 -9.16 -3.55
CA GLN A 30 -19.08 -9.38 -4.74
C GLN A 30 -18.88 -8.03 -5.45
N ALA A 31 -17.63 -7.65 -5.75
CA ALA A 31 -17.33 -6.55 -6.66
C ALA A 31 -15.94 -6.68 -7.29
N ASP A 32 -15.81 -6.26 -8.54
CA ASP A 32 -14.54 -6.17 -9.27
C ASP A 32 -13.98 -4.73 -9.24
N ILE A 33 -12.69 -4.59 -8.92
CA ILE A 33 -12.00 -3.28 -8.98
C ILE A 33 -11.98 -2.68 -10.40
N TYR A 34 -12.18 -3.50 -11.43
CA TYR A 34 -12.33 -3.08 -12.82
C TYR A 34 -13.76 -2.66 -13.19
N ASP A 35 -14.75 -2.93 -12.32
CA ASP A 35 -16.11 -2.39 -12.38
C ASP A 35 -16.50 -1.74 -11.04
N PRO A 36 -15.94 -0.56 -10.74
CA PRO A 36 -16.07 0.04 -9.42
C PRO A 36 -17.50 0.46 -9.04
N GLN A 37 -18.47 0.39 -9.97
CA GLN A 37 -19.89 0.60 -9.64
C GLN A 37 -20.43 -0.53 -8.76
N GLU A 38 -19.87 -1.73 -8.85
CA GLU A 38 -20.27 -2.88 -8.03
C GLU A 38 -20.02 -2.69 -6.53
N PHE A 39 -19.24 -1.66 -6.13
CA PHE A 39 -18.99 -1.34 -4.72
C PHE A 39 -20.13 -0.54 -4.05
N GLU A 40 -21.02 0.09 -4.83
CA GLU A 40 -22.06 0.98 -4.28
C GLU A 40 -22.97 0.30 -3.24
N PRO A 41 -23.49 -0.94 -3.46
CA PRO A 41 -24.30 -1.63 -2.47
C PRO A 41 -23.56 -1.91 -1.15
N ALA A 42 -22.23 -2.07 -1.20
CA ALA A 42 -21.42 -2.31 -0.01
C ALA A 42 -21.09 -1.04 0.76
N ILE A 43 -21.19 0.13 0.12
CA ILE A 43 -20.92 1.45 0.70
C ILE A 43 -22.18 2.04 1.34
N GLU A 44 -23.36 1.70 0.82
CA GLU A 44 -24.63 2.21 1.33
C GLU A 44 -24.80 1.94 2.84
N GLY A 45 -25.08 2.99 3.62
CA GLY A 45 -25.25 2.91 5.06
C GLY A 45 -23.95 2.81 5.87
N CYS A 46 -22.77 2.76 5.23
CA CYS A 46 -21.50 2.79 5.94
C CYS A 46 -21.19 4.18 6.50
N GLU A 47 -20.58 4.24 7.68
CA GLU A 47 -20.01 5.48 8.23
C GLU A 47 -18.56 5.71 7.78
N PHE A 48 -17.83 4.64 7.49
CA PHE A 48 -16.43 4.66 7.12
C PHE A 48 -16.16 3.65 6.01
N VAL A 49 -15.29 4.02 5.06
CA VAL A 49 -14.89 3.13 3.97
C VAL A 49 -13.37 2.98 3.98
N PHE A 50 -12.90 1.73 4.05
CA PHE A 50 -11.49 1.38 3.93
C PHE A 50 -11.21 0.87 2.53
N HIS A 51 -10.60 1.71 1.70
CA HIS A 51 -10.21 1.34 0.34
C HIS A 51 -8.79 0.75 0.35
N VAL A 52 -8.71 -0.56 0.52
CA VAL A 52 -7.45 -1.33 0.54
C VAL A 52 -7.16 -1.99 -0.81
N ALA A 53 -8.21 -2.35 -1.57
CA ALA A 53 -8.07 -3.00 -2.86
C ALA A 53 -7.31 -2.13 -3.88
N THR A 54 -6.52 -2.76 -4.74
CA THR A 54 -5.80 -2.05 -5.82
C THR A 54 -5.61 -2.99 -7.02
N PRO A 55 -5.76 -2.51 -8.26
CA PRO A 55 -5.52 -3.33 -9.44
C PRO A 55 -4.03 -3.67 -9.56
N MET A 56 -3.69 -4.96 -9.44
CA MET A 56 -2.31 -5.44 -9.55
C MET A 56 -1.99 -6.15 -10.86
N GLN A 57 -3.00 -6.60 -11.60
CA GLN A 57 -2.86 -7.30 -12.87
C GLN A 57 -3.80 -6.66 -13.87
N HIS A 58 -3.34 -6.52 -15.11
CA HIS A 58 -4.13 -5.88 -16.16
C HIS A 58 -4.19 -6.74 -17.40
N ASN A 59 -5.40 -6.93 -17.93
CA ASN A 59 -5.64 -7.64 -19.18
C ASN A 59 -6.19 -6.67 -20.22
N ASN A 60 -5.32 -6.26 -21.15
CA ASN A 60 -5.67 -5.33 -22.23
C ASN A 60 -6.81 -5.83 -23.13
N LEU A 61 -7.09 -7.15 -23.14
CA LEU A 61 -8.10 -7.74 -24.01
C LEU A 61 -9.52 -7.71 -23.42
N SER A 62 -9.64 -7.54 -22.10
CA SER A 62 -10.93 -7.65 -21.40
C SER A 62 -11.22 -6.47 -20.46
N SER A 63 -10.30 -5.51 -20.36
CA SER A 63 -10.45 -4.32 -19.52
C SER A 63 -10.96 -3.14 -20.33
N GLN A 64 -11.87 -2.37 -19.74
CA GLN A 64 -12.28 -1.06 -20.27
C GLN A 64 -11.22 0.03 -20.09
N TYR A 65 -10.30 -0.16 -19.14
CA TYR A 65 -9.17 0.73 -18.91
C TYR A 65 -7.94 0.30 -19.72
N LYS A 66 -7.08 1.26 -20.04
CA LYS A 66 -5.83 1.12 -20.78
C LYS A 66 -4.71 0.46 -19.96
N ASP A 67 -4.66 0.74 -18.66
CA ASP A 67 -3.65 0.24 -17.75
C ASP A 67 -4.15 0.20 -16.29
N THR A 68 -3.31 -0.30 -15.38
CA THR A 68 -3.62 -0.34 -13.93
C THR A 68 -3.75 1.05 -13.31
N ALA A 69 -3.12 2.08 -13.89
CA ALA A 69 -3.17 3.43 -13.34
C ALA A 69 -4.51 4.08 -13.64
N GLU A 70 -4.99 3.97 -14.88
CA GLU A 70 -6.33 4.43 -15.24
C GLU A 70 -7.41 3.70 -14.44
N ALA A 71 -7.29 2.38 -14.30
CA ALA A 71 -8.21 1.57 -13.49
C ALA A 71 -8.22 2.02 -12.01
N ALA A 72 -7.06 2.24 -11.41
CA ALA A 72 -6.96 2.68 -10.02
C ALA A 72 -7.56 4.07 -9.81
N VAL A 73 -7.29 5.02 -10.74
CA VAL A 73 -7.85 6.38 -10.68
C VAL A 73 -9.36 6.37 -10.86
N ALA A 74 -9.90 5.56 -11.78
CA ALA A 74 -11.33 5.40 -11.95
C ALA A 74 -11.98 4.78 -10.70
N GLY A 75 -11.36 3.74 -10.13
CA GLY A 75 -11.82 3.08 -8.92
C GLY A 75 -11.94 4.03 -7.73
N VAL A 76 -10.89 4.79 -7.43
CA VAL A 76 -10.93 5.74 -6.29
C VAL A 76 -11.98 6.84 -6.49
N ARG A 77 -12.16 7.35 -7.71
CA ARG A 77 -13.18 8.37 -8.01
C ARG A 77 -14.59 7.84 -7.81
N ILE A 78 -14.88 6.67 -8.38
CA ILE A 78 -16.22 6.07 -8.30
C ILE A 78 -16.55 5.67 -6.87
N ILE A 79 -15.58 5.13 -6.11
CA ILE A 79 -15.77 4.84 -4.68
C ILE A 79 -15.99 6.13 -3.88
N ALA A 80 -15.19 7.18 -4.10
CA ALA A 80 -15.35 8.46 -3.41
C ALA A 80 -16.70 9.12 -3.73
N ASP A 81 -17.11 9.13 -5.00
CA ASP A 81 -18.41 9.64 -5.42
C ASP A 81 -19.55 8.84 -4.78
N SER A 82 -19.40 7.51 -4.65
CA SER A 82 -20.38 6.65 -3.97
C SER A 82 -20.45 6.95 -2.47
N CYS A 83 -19.30 7.19 -1.83
CA CYS A 83 -19.26 7.65 -0.44
C CYS A 83 -20.04 8.97 -0.28
N ILE A 84 -19.83 9.94 -1.17
CA ILE A 84 -20.56 11.21 -1.16
C ILE A 84 -22.05 10.98 -1.39
N ARG A 85 -22.45 10.20 -2.40
CA ARG A 85 -23.87 9.91 -2.70
C ARG A 85 -24.58 9.22 -1.54
N SER A 86 -23.89 8.36 -0.80
CA SER A 86 -24.47 7.66 0.37
C SER A 86 -24.97 8.63 1.45
N GLN A 87 -24.36 9.82 1.56
CA GLN A 87 -24.57 10.79 2.64
C GLN A 87 -24.32 10.27 4.07
N THR A 88 -23.94 8.99 4.24
CA THR A 88 -23.64 8.37 5.54
C THR A 88 -22.15 8.28 5.82
N VAL A 89 -21.34 8.17 4.76
CA VAL A 89 -19.89 8.03 4.90
C VAL A 89 -19.26 9.36 5.34
N LYS A 90 -18.62 9.34 6.51
CA LYS A 90 -17.88 10.46 7.08
C LYS A 90 -16.47 10.53 6.54
N ARG A 91 -15.81 9.38 6.39
CA ARG A 91 -14.40 9.30 6.00
C ARG A 91 -14.10 8.12 5.09
N LEU A 92 -13.35 8.40 4.03
CA LEU A 92 -12.74 7.42 3.14
C LEU A 92 -11.25 7.32 3.51
N ILE A 93 -10.82 6.15 3.97
CA ILE A 93 -9.43 5.83 4.31
C ILE A 93 -8.85 4.97 3.18
N TYR A 94 -7.90 5.51 2.44
CA TYR A 94 -7.26 4.83 1.31
C TYR A 94 -5.87 4.33 1.69
N THR A 95 -5.60 3.04 1.47
CA THR A 95 -4.27 2.46 1.66
C THR A 95 -3.38 2.86 0.49
N ALA A 96 -2.51 3.85 0.70
CA ALA A 96 -1.52 4.29 -0.28
C ALA A 96 -0.21 3.50 -0.11
N SER A 97 0.86 3.92 -0.78
CA SER A 97 2.18 3.28 -0.71
C SER A 97 3.28 4.31 -0.54
N VAL A 98 4.28 4.04 0.29
CA VAL A 98 5.49 4.89 0.40
C VAL A 98 6.22 5.05 -0.93
N LEU A 99 6.03 4.13 -1.90
CA LEU A 99 6.58 4.26 -3.25
C LEU A 99 6.01 5.46 -4.04
N ALA A 100 4.93 6.08 -3.56
CA ALA A 100 4.39 7.34 -4.07
C ALA A 100 4.91 8.58 -3.32
N ALA A 101 5.79 8.40 -2.33
CA ALA A 101 6.28 9.45 -1.41
C ALA A 101 7.81 9.56 -1.39
N SER A 102 8.47 9.40 -2.54
CA SER A 102 9.94 9.51 -2.64
C SER A 102 10.43 10.86 -2.12
N PRO A 103 11.43 10.88 -1.21
CA PRO A 103 12.04 12.11 -0.71
C PRO A 103 13.15 12.62 -1.64
N ARG A 104 13.18 12.22 -2.92
CA ARG A 104 14.23 12.68 -3.85
C ARG A 104 14.25 14.20 -3.98
N THR A 105 15.45 14.76 -4.07
CA THR A 105 15.64 16.19 -4.32
C THR A 105 15.21 16.54 -5.75
N GLU A 106 14.79 17.79 -5.97
CA GLU A 106 14.32 18.26 -7.28
C GLU A 106 15.41 18.15 -8.37
N ASP A 107 16.67 18.28 -8.00
CA ASP A 107 17.82 18.10 -8.88
C ASP A 107 18.16 16.62 -9.16
N GLY A 108 17.44 15.69 -8.54
CA GLY A 108 17.62 14.24 -8.67
C GLY A 108 18.94 13.70 -8.11
N ALA A 109 19.78 14.58 -7.53
CA ALA A 109 21.14 14.28 -7.10
C ALA A 109 21.21 13.51 -5.77
N GLY A 110 20.09 13.43 -5.05
CA GLY A 110 20.02 12.68 -3.81
C GLY A 110 18.61 12.67 -3.23
N PHE A 111 18.56 12.67 -1.91
CA PHE A 111 17.33 12.60 -1.14
C PHE A 111 17.35 13.63 -0.03
N LYS A 112 16.16 14.11 0.35
CA LYS A 112 15.94 14.88 1.57
C LYS A 112 16.34 14.03 2.79
N PRO A 113 16.73 14.67 3.90
CA PRO A 113 17.13 13.96 5.12
C PRO A 113 16.00 13.15 5.75
N TYR A 114 14.74 13.48 5.45
CA TYR A 114 13.56 12.76 5.93
C TYR A 114 12.51 12.61 4.83
N LEU A 115 11.72 11.54 4.94
CA LEU A 115 10.47 11.34 4.21
C LEU A 115 9.33 11.91 5.05
N ASP A 116 8.50 12.74 4.44
CA ASP A 116 7.27 13.28 5.04
C ASP A 116 6.11 13.26 4.04
N GLU A 117 4.93 13.63 4.51
CA GLU A 117 3.67 13.67 3.75
C GLU A 117 3.70 14.64 2.55
N SER A 118 4.66 15.55 2.49
CA SER A 118 4.84 16.50 1.39
C SER A 118 5.57 15.88 0.20
N CYS A 119 6.23 14.74 0.40
CA CYS A 119 7.00 14.05 -0.62
C CYS A 119 6.10 13.35 -1.64
N TRP A 120 6.49 13.43 -2.91
CA TRP A 120 5.80 12.80 -4.03
C TRP A 120 6.84 12.21 -4.98
N THR A 121 6.61 10.97 -5.40
CA THR A 121 7.52 10.31 -6.34
C THR A 121 7.41 10.91 -7.75
N PRO A 122 8.52 11.42 -8.32
CA PRO A 122 8.54 11.85 -9.72
C PRO A 122 8.24 10.67 -10.66
N LEU A 123 7.34 10.88 -11.63
CA LEU A 123 6.88 9.82 -12.54
C LEU A 123 7.70 9.72 -13.83
N ASP A 124 8.58 10.69 -14.08
CA ASP A 124 9.45 10.80 -15.25
C ASP A 124 10.86 10.25 -15.01
N VAL A 125 11.11 9.67 -13.83
CA VAL A 125 12.39 9.08 -13.44
C VAL A 125 12.38 7.57 -13.70
N SER A 126 13.44 7.08 -14.35
CA SER A 126 13.70 5.64 -14.46
C SER A 126 14.64 5.19 -13.35
N PHE A 127 14.35 4.01 -12.81
CA PHE A 127 15.17 3.37 -11.78
C PHE A 127 15.84 2.14 -12.38
N PRO A 128 17.18 2.01 -12.41
CA PRO A 128 17.90 0.80 -12.83
C PRO A 128 17.33 -0.54 -12.35
N HIS A 129 16.82 -0.63 -11.12
CA HIS A 129 16.20 -1.86 -10.60
C HIS A 129 14.68 -1.95 -10.85
N GLY A 130 14.11 -0.95 -11.49
CA GLY A 130 12.70 -0.89 -11.88
C GLY A 130 12.38 -1.88 -12.99
N THR A 131 11.19 -2.46 -12.88
CA THR A 131 10.57 -3.29 -13.91
C THR A 131 9.33 -2.57 -14.42
N ASP A 132 8.80 -2.96 -15.59
CA ASP A 132 7.53 -2.41 -16.10
C ASP A 132 6.41 -2.53 -15.05
N PHE A 133 6.40 -3.63 -14.30
CA PHE A 133 5.46 -3.85 -13.21
C PHE A 133 5.63 -2.84 -12.06
N THR A 134 6.84 -2.67 -11.54
CA THR A 134 7.07 -1.77 -10.39
C THR A 134 6.94 -0.30 -10.77
N MET A 135 7.32 0.07 -12.00
CA MET A 135 7.09 1.43 -12.53
C MET A 135 5.60 1.70 -12.73
N GLY A 136 4.86 0.76 -13.32
CA GLY A 136 3.41 0.85 -13.44
C GLY A 136 2.70 0.94 -12.09
N TYR A 137 3.21 0.23 -11.08
CA TYR A 137 2.72 0.32 -9.70
C TYR A 137 2.94 1.72 -9.10
N ILE A 138 4.12 2.32 -9.26
CA ILE A 138 4.39 3.70 -8.78
C ILE A 138 3.40 4.68 -9.43
N VAL A 139 3.27 4.63 -10.76
CA VAL A 139 2.35 5.51 -11.50
C VAL A 139 0.92 5.32 -11.01
N SER A 140 0.46 4.07 -10.91
CA SER A 140 -0.89 3.73 -10.44
C SER A 140 -1.16 4.25 -9.03
N LYS A 141 -0.29 3.95 -8.07
CA LYS A 141 -0.47 4.38 -6.67
C LYS A 141 -0.39 5.90 -6.52
N THR A 142 0.53 6.55 -7.21
CA THR A 142 0.72 8.01 -7.15
C THR A 142 -0.46 8.77 -7.73
N LEU A 143 -0.95 8.35 -8.90
CA LEU A 143 -2.09 9.01 -9.55
C LEU A 143 -3.40 8.76 -8.79
N ALA A 144 -3.63 7.54 -8.30
CA ALA A 144 -4.82 7.22 -7.50
C ALA A 144 -4.82 7.98 -6.17
N GLU A 145 -3.67 8.11 -5.50
CA GLU A 145 -3.57 8.87 -4.25
C GLU A 145 -3.84 10.36 -4.47
N ASN A 146 -3.25 10.96 -5.52
CA ASN A 146 -3.55 12.35 -5.90
C ASN A 146 -5.04 12.56 -6.22
N ALA A 147 -5.64 11.63 -6.96
CA ALA A 147 -7.04 11.70 -7.32
C ALA A 147 -7.95 11.65 -6.09
N VAL A 148 -7.73 10.70 -5.16
CA VAL A 148 -8.57 10.58 -3.97
C VAL A 148 -8.40 11.76 -3.02
N LEU A 149 -7.18 12.29 -2.85
CA LEU A 149 -6.92 13.46 -1.99
C LEU A 149 -7.60 14.73 -2.48
N SER A 150 -7.84 14.86 -3.79
CA SER A 150 -8.51 16.04 -4.36
C SER A 150 -9.93 16.26 -3.82
N TYR A 151 -10.57 15.20 -3.32
CA TYR A 151 -11.90 15.28 -2.68
C TYR A 151 -11.88 16.05 -1.35
N ASN A 152 -10.73 16.20 -0.69
CA ASN A 152 -10.61 17.10 0.46
C ASN A 152 -10.81 18.59 0.11
N VAL A 153 -10.81 18.93 -1.20
CA VAL A 153 -10.94 20.31 -1.71
C VAL A 153 -12.23 20.51 -2.51
N ILE A 154 -12.61 19.55 -3.36
CA ILE A 154 -13.57 19.75 -4.45
C ILE A 154 -15.05 19.79 -4.00
N ASP A 155 -15.44 19.10 -2.93
CA ASP A 155 -16.86 18.94 -2.54
C ASP A 155 -17.31 19.87 -1.39
N GLY A 156 -16.47 20.83 -1.01
CA GLY A 156 -16.64 21.64 0.21
C GLY A 156 -16.17 20.93 1.48
N GLY A 157 -15.44 19.82 1.35
CA GLY A 157 -14.95 19.00 2.46
C GLY A 157 -16.03 18.14 3.11
N LYS A 158 -17.04 17.70 2.35
CA LYS A 158 -18.14 16.85 2.83
C LYS A 158 -17.67 15.43 3.12
N LEU A 159 -16.77 14.90 2.30
CA LEU A 159 -16.06 13.65 2.57
C LEU A 159 -14.66 13.94 3.12
N GLU A 160 -14.36 13.45 4.32
CA GLU A 160 -12.98 13.44 4.79
C GLU A 160 -12.21 12.34 4.07
N VAL A 161 -11.12 12.69 3.41
CA VAL A 161 -10.23 11.70 2.79
C VAL A 161 -8.92 11.64 3.54
N VAL A 162 -8.57 10.45 3.98
CA VAL A 162 -7.28 10.11 4.58
C VAL A 162 -6.57 9.10 3.70
N THR A 163 -5.29 9.34 3.40
CA THR A 163 -4.44 8.33 2.75
C THR A 163 -3.34 7.89 3.70
N LEU A 164 -3.05 6.59 3.69
CA LEU A 164 -2.01 5.96 4.49
C LEU A 164 -0.93 5.37 3.57
N PRO A 165 0.12 6.12 3.20
CA PRO A 165 1.29 5.55 2.54
C PRO A 165 1.99 4.53 3.44
N CYS A 166 1.68 3.25 3.26
CA CYS A 166 2.28 2.17 4.03
C CYS A 166 3.65 1.78 3.48
N GLY A 167 4.59 1.51 4.40
CA GLY A 167 5.88 0.88 4.11
C GLY A 167 5.74 -0.55 3.60
N LEU A 168 6.88 -1.21 3.39
CA LEU A 168 6.92 -2.65 3.12
C LEU A 168 6.38 -3.41 4.33
N VAL A 169 5.20 -4.01 4.15
CA VAL A 169 4.46 -4.66 5.24
C VAL A 169 5.05 -6.04 5.53
N GLY A 170 5.57 -6.20 6.75
CA GLY A 170 5.99 -7.47 7.32
C GLY A 170 5.10 -7.92 8.48
N GLY A 171 5.41 -9.08 9.06
CA GLY A 171 4.71 -9.64 10.21
C GLY A 171 3.97 -10.93 9.92
N GLU A 172 3.33 -11.47 10.95
CA GLU A 172 2.54 -12.70 10.86
C GLU A 172 1.29 -12.50 10.00
N THR A 173 0.86 -13.57 9.31
CA THR A 173 -0.36 -13.52 8.49
C THR A 173 -1.33 -14.62 8.88
N LEU A 174 -2.62 -14.31 8.76
CA LEU A 174 -3.69 -15.30 8.82
C LEU A 174 -3.92 -15.99 7.46
N LEU A 175 -3.24 -15.52 6.40
CA LEU A 175 -3.38 -16.09 5.07
C LEU A 175 -2.74 -17.47 4.99
N PRO A 176 -3.35 -18.43 4.27
CA PRO A 176 -2.78 -19.75 4.04
C PRO A 176 -1.61 -19.74 3.05
N ILE A 177 -1.24 -18.56 2.54
CA ILE A 177 -0.15 -18.33 1.59
C ILE A 177 0.73 -17.20 2.10
N LEU A 178 2.02 -17.25 1.76
CA LEU A 178 2.96 -16.19 2.11
C LEU A 178 2.59 -14.90 1.35
N PRO A 179 2.32 -13.78 2.03
CA PRO A 179 2.04 -12.52 1.36
C PRO A 179 3.28 -12.05 0.58
N PRO A 180 3.11 -11.48 -0.64
CA PRO A 180 4.26 -11.07 -1.46
C PRO A 180 5.24 -10.14 -0.72
N THR A 181 4.74 -9.21 0.09
CA THR A 181 5.60 -8.28 0.85
C THR A 181 6.44 -8.98 1.91
N VAL A 182 5.91 -10.01 2.58
CA VAL A 182 6.68 -10.82 3.54
C VAL A 182 7.78 -11.61 2.81
N GLY A 183 7.48 -12.13 1.62
CA GLY A 183 8.50 -12.74 0.74
C GLY A 183 9.63 -11.77 0.40
N VAL A 184 9.30 -10.51 0.08
CA VAL A 184 10.31 -9.46 -0.17
C VAL A 184 11.17 -9.19 1.08
N VAL A 185 10.55 -9.06 2.27
CA VAL A 185 11.28 -8.88 3.54
C VAL A 185 12.26 -10.02 3.81
N LEU A 186 11.85 -11.26 3.54
CA LEU A 186 12.66 -12.46 3.77
C LEU A 186 13.62 -12.80 2.62
N SER A 187 13.60 -12.04 1.52
CA SER A 187 14.31 -12.41 0.29
C SER A 187 15.82 -12.59 0.45
N GLN A 188 16.46 -11.83 1.34
CA GLN A 188 17.88 -11.97 1.65
C GLN A 188 18.20 -13.30 2.36
N LEU A 189 17.27 -13.79 3.19
CA LEU A 189 17.39 -15.08 3.87
C LEU A 189 17.10 -16.25 2.94
N THR A 190 16.08 -16.12 2.09
CA THR A 190 15.63 -17.20 1.20
C THR A 190 16.44 -17.29 -0.09
N GLY A 191 17.27 -16.28 -0.40
CA GLY A 191 17.97 -16.16 -1.67
C GLY A 191 17.03 -15.89 -2.85
N ASP A 192 15.87 -15.28 -2.60
CA ASP A 192 14.92 -14.94 -3.67
C ASP A 192 15.39 -13.69 -4.42
N SER A 193 15.91 -13.88 -5.63
CA SER A 193 16.41 -12.79 -6.47
C SER A 193 15.34 -11.75 -6.82
N ASN A 194 14.07 -12.15 -6.97
CA ASN A 194 12.99 -11.23 -7.34
C ASN A 194 12.60 -10.33 -6.16
N GLY A 195 12.44 -10.91 -4.98
CA GLY A 195 12.24 -10.16 -3.74
C GLY A 195 13.42 -9.25 -3.43
N TYR A 196 14.66 -9.73 -3.61
CA TYR A 196 15.85 -8.91 -3.39
C TYR A 196 15.95 -7.75 -4.39
N ASN A 197 15.57 -7.96 -5.65
CA ASN A 197 15.47 -6.87 -6.62
C ASN A 197 14.41 -5.83 -6.21
N SER A 198 13.31 -6.27 -5.61
CA SER A 198 12.27 -5.36 -5.09
C SER A 198 12.79 -4.53 -3.92
N LEU A 199 13.63 -5.09 -3.04
CA LEU A 199 14.32 -4.33 -1.99
C LEU A 199 15.27 -3.27 -2.58
N LYS A 200 16.10 -3.65 -3.57
CA LYS A 200 17.00 -2.71 -4.27
C LYS A 200 16.22 -1.57 -4.91
N PHE A 201 15.15 -1.89 -5.64
CA PHE A 201 14.27 -0.90 -6.23
C PHE A 201 13.68 0.05 -5.18
N MET A 202 13.17 -0.47 -4.06
CA MET A 202 12.62 0.39 -3.00
C MET A 202 13.67 1.32 -2.40
N GLN A 203 14.87 0.81 -2.08
CA GLN A 203 15.97 1.65 -1.59
C GLN A 203 16.41 2.69 -2.61
N GLU A 204 16.33 2.38 -3.91
CA GLU A 204 16.65 3.33 -4.97
C GLU A 204 15.59 4.43 -5.11
N VAL A 205 14.32 4.11 -4.90
CA VAL A 205 13.21 5.07 -4.98
C VAL A 205 13.15 5.94 -3.72
N ILE A 206 13.43 5.38 -2.54
CA ILE A 206 13.18 6.03 -1.24
C ILE A 206 14.46 6.46 -0.50
N GLY A 207 15.61 5.89 -0.86
CA GLY A 207 16.87 6.05 -0.13
C GLY A 207 17.02 5.10 1.07
N SER A 208 15.99 4.28 1.33
CA SER A 208 15.89 3.29 2.40
C SER A 208 14.77 2.28 2.07
N VAL A 209 14.55 1.29 2.93
CA VAL A 209 13.44 0.34 2.85
C VAL A 209 12.50 0.61 4.03
N PRO A 210 11.49 1.49 3.91
CA PRO A 210 10.53 1.71 4.99
C PRO A 210 9.79 0.40 5.31
N LEU A 211 9.79 -0.02 6.56
CA LEU A 211 9.15 -1.23 7.07
C LEU A 211 8.02 -0.87 8.02
N VAL A 212 6.97 -1.69 8.00
CA VAL A 212 5.84 -1.58 8.94
C VAL A 212 5.31 -2.96 9.28
N HIS A 213 4.94 -3.18 10.54
CA HIS A 213 4.27 -4.41 10.95
C HIS A 213 2.80 -4.38 10.55
N ILE A 214 2.22 -5.50 10.13
CA ILE A 214 0.80 -5.59 9.74
C ILE A 214 -0.15 -5.09 10.83
N GLU A 215 0.15 -5.36 12.11
CA GLU A 215 -0.66 -4.84 13.21
C GLU A 215 -0.65 -3.31 13.28
N ASP A 216 0.50 -2.67 13.03
CA ASP A 216 0.61 -1.21 13.05
C ASP A 216 -0.15 -0.61 11.87
N VAL A 217 -0.15 -1.27 10.71
CA VAL A 217 -1.00 -0.89 9.57
C VAL A 217 -2.48 -0.96 9.97
N CYS A 218 -2.93 -2.07 10.57
CA CYS A 218 -4.32 -2.21 11.02
C CYS A 218 -4.69 -1.15 12.07
N ARG A 219 -3.82 -0.92 13.06
CA ARG A 219 -4.02 0.11 14.10
C ARG A 219 -4.05 1.51 13.51
N ALA A 220 -3.21 1.82 12.52
CA ALA A 220 -3.23 3.11 11.83
C ALA A 220 -4.56 3.34 11.09
N HIS A 221 -5.09 2.33 10.40
CA HIS A 221 -6.41 2.44 9.76
C HIS A 221 -7.53 2.66 10.79
N ILE A 222 -7.52 1.92 11.90
CA ILE A 222 -8.49 2.09 13.00
C ILE A 222 -8.36 3.48 13.64
N PHE A 223 -7.13 3.92 13.92
CA PHE A 223 -6.86 5.25 14.46
C PHE A 223 -7.44 6.34 13.55
N CYS A 224 -7.19 6.25 12.24
CA CYS A 224 -7.76 7.18 11.26
C CYS A 224 -9.28 7.16 11.22
N MET A 225 -9.94 6.06 11.56
CA MET A 225 -11.40 5.97 11.69
C MET A 225 -11.90 6.61 12.99
N GLU A 226 -11.21 6.39 14.10
CA GLU A 226 -11.65 6.83 15.44
C GLU A 226 -11.46 8.33 15.70
N GLN A 227 -10.59 9.02 14.94
CA GLN A 227 -10.39 10.46 15.11
C GLN A 227 -11.67 11.26 14.82
N PRO A 228 -11.99 12.29 15.64
CA PRO A 228 -13.17 13.14 15.43
C PRO A 228 -13.20 13.82 14.06
N SER A 229 -12.04 14.24 13.56
CA SER A 229 -11.83 14.80 12.23
C SER A 229 -10.39 14.54 11.81
N MET A 230 -10.18 14.06 10.59
CA MET A 230 -8.86 13.78 10.05
C MET A 230 -8.90 13.82 8.53
N ARG A 231 -7.95 14.52 7.91
CA ARG A 231 -7.82 14.62 6.46
C ARG A 231 -6.36 14.77 6.06
N GLY A 232 -6.04 14.30 4.86
CA GLY A 232 -4.70 14.42 4.29
C GLY A 232 -3.97 13.07 4.23
N ARG A 233 -2.65 13.15 4.09
CA ARG A 233 -1.76 11.99 3.95
C ARG A 233 -1.08 11.75 5.28
N PHE A 234 -0.81 10.49 5.64
CA PHE A 234 -0.08 10.14 6.86
C PHE A 234 0.78 8.90 6.61
N CYS A 235 2.09 9.04 6.61
CA CYS A 235 3.01 7.94 6.32
C CYS A 235 2.95 6.89 7.44
N CYS A 236 2.88 5.61 7.06
CA CYS A 236 2.77 4.49 7.97
C CYS A 236 3.99 3.57 7.81
N ALA A 237 5.05 3.91 8.53
CA ALA A 237 6.30 3.16 8.62
C ALA A 237 6.88 3.30 10.04
N VAL A 238 7.56 2.27 10.52
CA VAL A 238 8.17 2.22 11.87
C VAL A 238 9.69 2.38 11.80
N ALA A 239 10.30 1.87 10.75
CA ALA A 239 11.75 1.95 10.53
C ALA A 239 12.05 2.09 9.05
N SER A 240 13.20 2.68 8.73
CA SER A 240 13.67 2.89 7.36
C SER A 240 15.13 2.43 7.18
N PRO A 241 15.43 1.13 7.41
CA PRO A 241 16.79 0.61 7.24
C PRO A 241 17.21 0.56 5.77
N SER A 242 18.52 0.54 5.55
CA SER A 242 19.11 0.06 4.31
C SER A 242 19.07 -1.48 4.22
N ILE A 243 19.21 -2.01 3.01
CA ILE A 243 19.32 -3.46 2.74
C ILE A 243 20.46 -4.10 3.54
N LYS A 244 21.56 -3.36 3.76
CA LYS A 244 22.69 -3.81 4.58
C LYS A 244 22.30 -3.95 6.05
N GLU A 245 21.55 -2.99 6.58
CA GLU A 245 21.06 -3.02 7.96
C GLU A 245 20.03 -4.14 8.17
N ILE A 246 19.17 -4.42 7.17
CA ILE A 246 18.26 -5.58 7.20
C ILE A 246 19.07 -6.89 7.27
N ALA A 247 20.06 -7.07 6.40
CA ALA A 247 20.92 -8.27 6.43
C ALA A 247 21.67 -8.42 7.76
N ALA A 248 22.21 -7.32 8.29
CA ALA A 248 22.90 -7.32 9.58
C ALA A 248 21.96 -7.73 10.73
N CYS A 249 20.74 -7.18 10.75
CA CYS A 249 19.71 -7.53 11.72
C CYS A 249 19.37 -9.04 11.68
N PHE A 250 19.23 -9.61 10.48
CA PHE A 250 19.01 -11.05 10.34
C PHE A 250 20.20 -11.89 10.85
N GLN A 251 21.43 -11.52 10.50
CA GLN A 251 22.63 -12.25 10.96
C GLN A 251 22.82 -12.17 12.48
N GLU A 252 22.44 -11.06 13.11
CA GLU A 252 22.54 -10.87 14.56
C GLU A 252 21.48 -11.69 15.32
N ASN A 253 20.24 -11.70 14.83
CA ASN A 253 19.13 -12.36 15.52
C ASN A 253 18.97 -13.84 15.17
N TYR A 254 19.42 -14.26 13.99
CA TYR A 254 19.28 -15.63 13.48
C TYR A 254 20.58 -16.12 12.80
N PRO A 255 21.68 -16.25 13.55
CA PRO A 255 23.01 -16.56 13.02
C PRO A 255 23.11 -17.94 12.34
N GLU A 256 22.15 -18.83 12.56
CA GLU A 256 22.04 -20.12 11.88
C GLU A 256 21.68 -20.01 10.39
N TYR A 257 21.04 -18.91 9.96
CA TYR A 257 20.71 -18.66 8.56
C TYR A 257 21.79 -17.80 7.92
N LYS A 258 22.56 -18.40 7.01
CA LYS A 258 23.61 -17.69 6.28
C LYS A 258 23.03 -16.93 5.10
N ILE A 259 23.22 -15.61 5.07
CA ILE A 259 22.90 -14.78 3.90
C ILE A 259 24.09 -14.85 2.93
N ALA A 260 23.82 -15.23 1.68
CA ALA A 260 24.84 -15.23 0.65
C ALA A 260 25.32 -13.80 0.35
N LYS A 261 26.60 -13.65 0.04
CA LYS A 261 27.27 -12.33 -0.09
C LYS A 261 26.54 -11.37 -1.04
N GLU A 262 26.07 -11.86 -2.18
CA GLU A 262 25.31 -11.10 -3.18
C GLU A 262 23.99 -10.50 -2.64
N PHE A 263 23.42 -11.10 -1.58
CA PHE A 263 22.21 -10.62 -0.90
C PHE A 263 22.51 -9.74 0.31
N ALA A 264 23.77 -9.61 0.75
CA ALA A 264 24.17 -8.80 1.91
C ALA A 264 24.76 -7.44 1.52
N GLU A 265 25.30 -7.31 0.31
CA GLU A 265 26.06 -6.11 -0.11
C GLU A 265 25.19 -4.88 -0.37
N GLY A 266 23.86 -5.02 -0.59
CA GLY A 266 22.94 -3.90 -0.80
C GLY A 266 23.35 -2.93 -1.93
N LEU A 267 22.77 -1.72 -1.94
CA LEU A 267 23.23 -0.62 -2.78
C LEU A 267 24.23 0.27 -2.01
N GLU A 268 25.14 0.94 -2.72
CA GLU A 268 25.99 1.98 -2.11
C GLU A 268 25.16 3.25 -1.80
N GLY A 269 25.21 3.73 -0.55
CA GLY A 269 24.45 4.89 -0.08
C GLY A 269 23.07 4.54 0.47
N GLY A 270 22.80 4.98 1.71
CA GLY A 270 21.50 4.88 2.38
C GLY A 270 21.36 6.02 3.38
N ILE A 271 20.14 6.52 3.55
CA ILE A 271 19.85 7.63 4.47
C ILE A 271 19.41 7.02 5.80
N LYS A 272 19.91 7.56 6.92
CA LYS A 272 19.26 7.38 8.22
C LYS A 272 18.05 8.30 8.27
N CYS A 273 16.85 7.74 8.17
CA CYS A 273 15.61 8.50 8.32
C CYS A 273 15.07 8.30 9.73
N ASP A 274 15.17 9.33 10.56
CA ASP A 274 14.41 9.41 11.82
C ASP A 274 12.97 9.76 11.45
N LEU A 275 12.06 8.78 11.55
CA LEU A 275 10.63 9.05 11.41
C LEU A 275 10.13 9.68 12.71
N LEU A 276 9.29 10.71 12.58
CA LEU A 276 8.42 11.12 13.68
C LEU A 276 7.33 10.05 13.81
N SER A 277 7.57 9.07 14.69
CA SER A 277 6.51 8.17 15.17
C SER A 277 5.48 9.00 15.94
N TRP A 278 4.22 8.94 15.53
CA TRP A 278 3.09 9.42 16.33
C TRP A 278 2.76 8.44 17.45
#